data_AF-A0A3D4R7A8-F1
#
_entry.id   AF-A0A3D4R7A8-F1
#
_cell.length_a   1.000
_cell.length_b   1.000
_cell.length_c   1.000
_cell.angle_alpha   90.00
_cell.angle_beta   90.00
_cell.angle_gamma   90.00
#
_symmetry.space_group_name_H-M   'P 1'
#
loop_
_entity.id
_entity.type
_entity.pdbx_description
1 polymer ?
#
loop_
_entity_poly.entity_id
_entity_poly.type
_entity_poly.pdbx_seq_one_letter_code
_entity_poly.pdbx_strand_id
1 'polypeptide(L)'
;MLGKQYYWVARYFDGTSLKQIDSSGIKHAYKDIDRDKLAAFEIWEGNSRILFIRFKKGQRLIWRRRVETSPGGIIEVCHIIGKQETIGGKNYQGIIGLFESDGRIEIAGKFEEGHPWFFPVKIHTEEGEQWE
;
A
#
# COMPACT_ATOMS: atom_id res chain seq x y z
N MET A 1 22.18 -9.46 2.49
CA MET A 1 21.09 -9.82 3.42
C MET A 1 19.85 -9.12 2.90
N LEU A 2 18.81 -9.87 2.52
CA LEU A 2 17.50 -9.25 2.23
C LEU A 2 17.07 -8.46 3.46
N GLY A 3 16.58 -7.24 3.23
CA GLY A 3 16.35 -6.19 4.23
C GLY A 3 15.39 -6.58 5.35
N LYS A 4 15.19 -5.63 6.28
CA LYS A 4 14.32 -5.78 7.45
C LYS A 4 12.96 -6.38 7.06
N GLN A 5 12.38 -7.16 7.98
CA GLN A 5 11.16 -7.91 7.68
C GLN A 5 9.94 -6.99 7.57
N TYR A 6 9.43 -6.86 6.35
CA TYR A 6 8.15 -6.19 6.08
C TYR A 6 6.98 -7.09 6.47
N TYR A 7 5.95 -6.48 7.07
CA TYR A 7 4.70 -7.16 7.35
C TYR A 7 3.49 -6.25 7.16
N TRP A 8 2.31 -6.85 6.92
CA TRP A 8 1.08 -6.11 6.73
C TRP A 8 0.14 -6.13 7.94
N VAL A 9 -0.68 -5.08 8.01
CA VAL A 9 -1.82 -4.99 8.93
C VAL A 9 -3.05 -4.55 8.14
N ALA A 10 -4.10 -5.36 8.18
CA ALA A 10 -5.42 -5.05 7.65
C ALA A 10 -6.29 -4.45 8.77
N ARG A 11 -6.87 -3.27 8.54
CA ARG A 11 -7.77 -2.60 9.48
C ARG A 11 -9.18 -2.55 8.90
N TYR A 12 -10.17 -2.85 9.72
CA TYR A 12 -11.57 -2.92 9.30
C TYR A 12 -12.39 -1.73 9.82
N PHE A 13 -13.52 -1.45 9.17
CA PHE A 13 -14.40 -0.33 9.56
C PHE A 13 -15.03 -0.47 10.94
N ASP A 14 -15.11 -1.68 11.47
CA ASP A 14 -15.59 -1.96 12.84
C ASP A 14 -14.54 -1.70 13.92
N GLY A 15 -13.34 -1.22 13.54
CA GLY A 15 -12.23 -0.93 14.44
C GLY A 15 -11.34 -2.14 14.73
N THR A 16 -11.70 -3.34 14.27
CA THR A 16 -10.86 -4.52 14.41
C THR A 16 -9.70 -4.51 13.41
N SER A 17 -8.71 -5.37 13.65
CA SER A 17 -7.58 -5.53 12.75
C SER A 17 -7.13 -6.97 12.65
N LEU A 18 -6.64 -7.35 11.47
CA LEU A 18 -5.93 -8.60 11.22
C LEU A 18 -4.48 -8.27 10.92
N LYS A 19 -3.56 -8.81 11.73
CA LYS A 19 -2.12 -8.68 11.49
C LYS A 19 -1.63 -9.88 10.67
N GLN A 20 -0.60 -9.69 9.85
CA GLN A 20 0.04 -10.81 9.16
C GLN A 20 0.62 -11.84 10.14
N ILE A 21 1.13 -11.34 11.27
CA ILE A 21 1.59 -12.14 12.40
C ILE A 21 0.96 -11.53 13.64
N ASP A 22 0.15 -12.31 14.36
CA ASP A 22 -0.50 -11.84 15.57
C ASP A 22 0.43 -11.85 16.80
N SER A 23 -0.06 -11.45 17.96
CA SER A 23 0.70 -11.44 19.22
C SER A 23 1.09 -12.83 19.72
N SER A 24 0.42 -13.88 19.23
CA SER A 24 0.69 -15.27 19.56
C SER A 24 1.62 -15.93 18.54
N GLY A 25 2.07 -15.20 17.51
CA GLY A 25 2.93 -15.70 16.45
C GLY A 25 2.20 -16.43 15.33
N ILE A 26 0.86 -16.47 15.35
CA ILE A 26 0.06 -17.09 14.30
C ILE A 26 0.17 -16.23 13.03
N LYS A 27 0.45 -16.91 11.91
CA LYS A 27 0.59 -16.27 10.61
C LYS A 27 -0.72 -16.33 9.85
N HIS A 28 -1.17 -15.17 9.39
CA HIS A 28 -2.32 -15.02 8.52
C HIS A 28 -1.87 -14.81 7.07
N ALA A 29 -2.64 -15.36 6.14
CA ALA A 29 -2.44 -15.23 4.71
C ALA A 29 -3.39 -14.19 4.11
N TYR A 30 -3.08 -13.75 2.89
CA TYR A 30 -3.93 -12.79 2.16
C TYR A 30 -5.40 -13.23 2.02
N LYS A 31 -5.63 -14.55 1.90
CA LYS A 31 -6.98 -15.13 1.80
C LYS A 31 -7.82 -14.94 3.07
N ASP A 32 -7.17 -14.67 4.21
CA ASP A 32 -7.83 -14.49 5.50
C ASP A 32 -8.32 -13.04 5.68
N ILE A 33 -7.93 -12.12 4.79
CA ILE A 33 -8.35 -10.73 4.82
C ILE A 33 -9.76 -10.61 4.23
N ASP A 34 -10.70 -10.08 5.01
CA ASP A 34 -12.03 -9.70 4.52
C ASP A 34 -11.96 -8.38 3.73
N ARG A 35 -11.68 -8.51 2.43
CA ARG A 35 -11.41 -7.37 1.54
C ARG A 35 -12.59 -6.43 1.33
N ASP A 36 -13.82 -6.85 1.65
CA ASP A 36 -15.02 -6.04 1.49
C ASP A 36 -15.28 -5.12 2.69
N LYS A 37 -14.59 -5.35 3.82
CA LYS A 37 -14.74 -4.59 5.07
C LYS A 37 -13.53 -3.73 5.44
N LEU A 38 -12.52 -3.69 4.59
CA LEU A 38 -11.28 -2.95 4.86
C LEU A 38 -11.53 -1.44 4.95
N ALA A 39 -11.06 -0.84 6.03
CA ALA A 39 -10.92 0.60 6.19
C ALA A 39 -9.51 1.06 5.79
N ALA A 40 -8.48 0.26 6.09
CA ALA A 40 -7.10 0.55 5.71
C ALA A 40 -6.27 -0.73 5.54
N PHE A 41 -5.19 -0.61 4.78
CA PHE A 41 -4.13 -1.62 4.68
C PHE A 41 -2.78 -0.94 4.86
N GLU A 42 -1.94 -1.52 5.70
CA GLU A 42 -0.67 -0.94 6.11
C GLU A 42 0.47 -1.90 5.82
N ILE A 43 1.63 -1.35 5.44
CA ILE A 43 2.91 -2.06 5.45
C ILE A 43 3.79 -1.44 6.52
N TRP A 44 4.39 -2.30 7.34
CA TRP A 44 5.26 -1.95 8.44
C TRP A 44 6.64 -2.57 8.26
N GLU A 45 7.66 -1.86 8.74
CA GLU A 45 9.02 -2.33 8.91
C GLU A 45 9.40 -2.14 10.39
N GLY A 46 9.52 -3.23 11.14
CA GLY A 46 9.68 -3.14 12.60
C GLY A 46 8.53 -2.37 13.24
N ASN A 47 8.84 -1.24 13.90
CA ASN A 47 7.85 -0.37 14.53
C ASN A 47 7.47 0.85 13.68
N SER A 48 7.95 0.94 12.44
CA SER A 48 7.68 2.05 11.54
C SER A 48 6.66 1.66 10.49
N ARG A 49 5.59 2.46 10.35
CA ARG A 49 4.62 2.29 9.26
C ARG A 49 5.16 2.96 8.01
N ILE A 50 5.50 2.14 7.01
CA ILE A 50 6.08 2.59 5.75
C ILE A 50 5.00 3.02 4.77
N LEU A 51 3.85 2.33 4.77
CA LEU A 51 2.76 2.62 3.84
C LEU A 51 1.40 2.49 4.52
N PHE A 52 0.48 3.38 4.17
CA PHE A 52 -0.90 3.39 4.64
C PHE A 52 -1.84 3.71 3.48
N ILE A 53 -2.69 2.75 3.09
CA ILE A 53 -3.75 2.98 2.09
C ILE A 53 -5.10 2.91 2.79
N ARG A 54 -5.89 3.97 2.62
CA ARG A 54 -7.29 4.02 3.07
C ARG A 54 -8.23 3.51 1.98
N PHE A 55 -9.25 2.79 2.38
CA PHE A 55 -10.33 2.29 1.53
C PHE A 55 -11.63 3.03 1.84
N LYS A 56 -12.44 3.24 0.81
CA LYS A 56 -13.85 3.64 0.90
C LYS A 56 -14.74 2.43 0.60
N LYS A 57 -16.02 2.52 0.98
CA LYS A 57 -17.01 1.48 0.65
C LYS A 57 -17.01 1.20 -0.86
N GLY A 58 -16.92 -0.07 -1.24
CA GLY A 58 -16.85 -0.51 -2.64
C GLY A 58 -15.44 -0.62 -3.22
N GLN A 59 -14.41 -0.12 -2.52
CA GLN A 59 -13.01 -0.33 -2.89
C GLN A 59 -12.49 -1.64 -2.32
N ARG A 60 -11.62 -2.33 -3.06
CA ARG A 60 -11.04 -3.62 -2.66
C ARG A 60 -9.52 -3.59 -2.74
N LEU A 61 -8.87 -4.27 -1.80
CA LEU A 61 -7.41 -4.39 -1.74
C LEU A 61 -6.83 -5.24 -2.88
N ILE A 62 -5.82 -4.68 -3.54
CA ILE A 62 -4.83 -5.41 -4.32
C ILE A 62 -3.59 -5.54 -3.43
N TRP A 63 -3.15 -6.76 -3.13
CA TRP A 63 -1.85 -6.98 -2.48
C TRP A 63 -1.19 -8.26 -3.01
N ARG A 64 0.07 -8.17 -3.43
CA ARG A 64 0.88 -9.32 -3.83
C ARG A 64 2.32 -9.09 -3.38
N ARG A 65 2.94 -10.11 -2.78
CA ARG A 65 4.40 -10.19 -2.65
C ARG A 65 4.96 -10.93 -3.87
N ARG A 66 5.92 -10.32 -4.54
CA ARG A 66 6.64 -10.88 -5.69
C ARG A 66 8.13 -10.90 -5.39
N VAL A 67 8.79 -11.94 -5.86
CA VAL A 67 10.22 -12.16 -5.65
C VAL A 67 10.83 -12.31 -7.04
N GLU A 68 11.81 -11.47 -7.35
CA GLU A 68 12.65 -11.62 -8.52
C GLU A 68 13.84 -12.49 -8.17
N THR A 69 14.12 -13.49 -9.01
CA THR A 69 15.19 -14.48 -8.76
C THR A 69 16.09 -14.63 -9.96
N SER A 70 17.38 -14.81 -9.72
CA SER A 70 18.39 -15.26 -10.68
C SER A 70 18.90 -16.66 -10.29
N PRO A 71 19.70 -17.33 -11.14
CA PRO A 71 20.40 -18.54 -10.74
C PRO A 71 21.26 -18.38 -9.47
N GLY A 72 21.71 -17.15 -9.16
CA GLY A 72 22.49 -16.83 -7.96
C GLY A 72 21.66 -16.55 -6.70
N GLY A 73 20.32 -16.59 -6.79
CA GLY A 73 19.41 -16.36 -5.66
C GLY A 73 18.44 -15.21 -5.90
N ILE A 74 17.84 -14.71 -4.81
CA ILE A 74 16.88 -13.61 -4.85
C ILE A 74 17.60 -12.31 -5.24
N ILE A 75 17.09 -11.64 -6.27
CA ILE A 75 17.53 -10.31 -6.70
C ILE A 75 16.78 -9.25 -5.89
N GLU A 76 15.45 -9.37 -5.82
CA GLU A 76 14.58 -8.33 -5.28
C GLU A 76 13.27 -8.92 -4.74
N VAL A 77 12.65 -8.21 -3.81
CA VAL A 77 11.29 -8.45 -3.38
C VAL A 77 10.47 -7.18 -3.53
N CYS A 78 9.34 -7.29 -4.23
CA CYS A 78 8.39 -6.20 -4.41
C CYS A 78 7.05 -6.53 -3.75
N HIS A 79 6.57 -5.61 -2.91
CA HIS A 79 5.18 -5.59 -2.45
C HIS A 79 4.37 -4.70 -3.39
N ILE A 80 3.51 -5.33 -4.19
CA ILE A 80 2.52 -4.65 -5.01
C ILE A 80 1.30 -4.42 -4.14
N ILE A 81 1.00 -3.17 -3.79
CA ILE A 81 -0.13 -2.79 -2.94
C ILE A 81 -0.99 -1.77 -3.66
N GLY A 82 -2.30 -1.92 -3.63
CA GLY A 82 -3.19 -1.01 -4.33
C GLY A 82 -4.64 -1.20 -3.97
N LYS A 83 -5.48 -0.47 -4.70
CA LYS A 83 -6.93 -0.58 -4.58
C LYS A 83 -7.56 -0.67 -5.96
N GLN A 84 -8.67 -1.39 -6.02
CA GLN A 84 -9.55 -1.41 -7.17
C GLN A 84 -10.95 -0.93 -6.80
N GLU A 85 -11.63 -0.29 -7.74
CA GLU A 85 -13.00 0.18 -7.62
C GLU A 85 -13.74 -0.05 -8.94
N THR A 86 -15.06 -0.23 -8.88
CA THR A 86 -15.90 -0.28 -10.09
C THR A 86 -16.84 0.92 -10.09
N ILE A 87 -16.70 1.79 -11.09
CA ILE A 87 -17.49 3.01 -11.24
C ILE A 87 -18.16 2.98 -12.61
N GLY A 88 -19.49 3.02 -12.66
CA GLY A 88 -20.24 3.01 -13.93
C GLY A 88 -19.94 1.78 -14.81
N GLY A 89 -19.72 0.60 -14.20
CA GLY A 89 -19.39 -0.64 -14.91
C GLY A 89 -17.93 -0.74 -15.38
N LYS A 90 -17.09 0.27 -15.17
CA LYS A 90 -15.66 0.25 -15.47
C LYS A 90 -14.85 -0.03 -14.22
N ASN A 91 -13.85 -0.90 -14.33
CA ASN A 91 -12.93 -1.22 -13.24
C ASN A 91 -11.70 -0.29 -13.29
N TYR A 92 -11.44 0.40 -12.19
CA TYR A 92 -10.29 1.28 -11.99
C TYR A 92 -9.34 0.65 -10.99
N GLN A 93 -8.04 0.71 -11.27
CA GLN A 93 -6.99 0.16 -10.41
C GLN A 93 -5.84 1.16 -10.29
N GLY A 94 -5.34 1.31 -9.08
CA GLY A 94 -4.09 2.02 -8.79
C GLY A 94 -3.24 1.16 -7.87
N ILE A 95 -1.98 1.01 -8.22
CA ILE A 95 -1.01 0.20 -7.47
C ILE A 95 0.25 0.99 -7.15
N ILE A 96 0.91 0.56 -6.10
CA ILE A 96 2.17 1.03 -5.58
C ILE A 96 3.07 -0.19 -5.44
N GLY A 97 4.29 -0.13 -5.96
CA GLY A 97 5.35 -1.09 -5.70
C GLY A 97 6.27 -0.58 -4.60
N LEU A 98 6.44 -1.34 -3.53
CA LEU A 98 7.46 -1.11 -2.50
C LEU A 98 8.54 -2.19 -2.62
N PHE A 99 9.78 -1.79 -2.85
CA PHE A 99 10.90 -2.71 -3.06
C PHE A 99 11.73 -2.86 -1.79
N GLU A 100 12.00 -4.09 -1.37
CA GLU A 100 12.66 -4.37 -0.08
C GLU A 100 14.16 -4.05 -0.09
N SER A 101 14.81 -3.97 -1.26
CA SER A 101 16.26 -3.74 -1.37
C SER A 101 16.70 -2.31 -1.00
N ASP A 102 15.92 -1.31 -1.38
CA ASP A 102 16.24 0.11 -1.27
C ASP A 102 15.10 0.96 -0.67
N GLY A 103 13.94 0.34 -0.40
CA GLY A 103 12.76 1.01 0.11
C GLY A 103 12.07 1.92 -0.90
N ARG A 104 12.44 1.87 -2.20
CA ARG A 104 11.84 2.75 -3.20
C ARG A 104 10.35 2.45 -3.34
N ILE A 105 9.62 3.50 -3.68
CA ILE A 105 8.20 3.44 -3.97
C ILE A 105 7.98 3.84 -5.43
N GLU A 106 7.35 2.96 -6.19
CA GLU A 106 6.90 3.24 -7.55
C GLU A 106 5.39 3.23 -7.61
N ILE A 107 4.79 4.13 -8.38
CA ILE A 107 3.34 4.25 -8.48
C ILE A 107 2.93 4.00 -9.93
N ALA A 108 1.97 3.12 -10.14
CA ALA A 108 1.38 2.86 -11.44
C ALA A 108 -0.15 2.96 -11.35
N GLY A 109 -0.73 3.71 -12.28
CA GLY A 109 -2.15 3.99 -12.31
C GLY A 109 -2.45 5.26 -13.09
N LYS A 110 -3.71 5.43 -13.49
CA LYS A 110 -4.14 6.64 -14.20
C LYS A 110 -4.46 7.75 -13.20
N PHE A 111 -4.04 8.96 -13.52
CA PHE A 111 -4.38 10.17 -12.79
C PHE A 111 -5.89 10.48 -12.86
N GLU A 112 -6.52 10.85 -11.74
CA GLU A 112 -7.94 11.23 -11.66
C GLU A 112 -8.10 12.76 -11.58
N GLU A 113 -8.31 13.40 -12.73
CA GLU A 113 -8.41 14.88 -12.86
C GLU A 113 -9.59 15.51 -12.10
N GLY A 114 -10.55 14.73 -11.62
CA GLY A 114 -11.73 15.21 -10.87
C GLY A 114 -11.71 14.97 -9.36
N HIS A 115 -10.56 14.56 -8.78
CA HIS A 115 -10.50 14.24 -7.36
C HIS A 115 -10.71 15.50 -6.49
N PRO A 116 -11.51 15.47 -5.39
CA PRO A 116 -11.79 16.65 -4.57
C PRO A 116 -10.57 17.30 -3.89
N TRP A 117 -9.46 16.56 -3.79
CA TRP A 117 -8.18 17.06 -3.27
C TRP A 117 -7.22 17.49 -4.39
N PHE A 118 -7.64 17.38 -5.64
CA PHE A 118 -6.90 17.88 -6.79
C PHE A 118 -7.46 19.24 -7.20
N PHE A 119 -7.14 20.25 -6.39
CA PHE A 119 -7.30 21.65 -6.77
C PHE A 119 -6.05 22.10 -7.54
N PRO A 120 -6.17 23.10 -8.45
CA PRO A 120 -5.02 23.67 -9.13
C PRO A 120 -3.95 24.10 -8.13
N VAL A 121 -2.69 23.78 -8.41
CA VAL A 121 -1.57 24.31 -7.62
C VAL A 121 -1.58 25.83 -7.72
N LYS A 122 -1.80 26.51 -6.61
CA LYS A 122 -1.56 27.95 -6.51
C LYS A 122 -0.10 28.13 -6.12
N ILE A 123 0.74 28.50 -7.08
CA ILE A 123 2.15 28.78 -6.82
C ILE A 123 2.23 30.18 -6.21
N HIS A 124 2.54 30.25 -4.92
CA HIS A 124 2.85 31.49 -4.23
C HIS A 124 4.37 31.69 -4.28
N THR A 125 4.84 32.71 -5.00
CA THR A 125 6.29 32.97 -5.20
C THR A 125 7.05 33.34 -3.92
N GLU A 126 6.32 33.66 -2.85
CA GLU A 126 6.85 34.04 -1.53
C GLU A 126 6.80 32.88 -0.52
N GLU A 127 6.17 31.75 -0.87
CA GLU A 127 6.01 30.57 -0.01
C GLU A 127 6.81 29.40 -0.60
N GLY A 128 8.12 29.40 -0.35
CA GLY A 128 9.02 28.28 -0.62
C GLY A 128 9.62 27.75 0.67
N GLU A 129 10.04 26.47 0.68
CA GLU A 129 10.83 25.93 1.79
C GLU A 129 12.10 26.76 1.97
N GLN A 130 12.21 27.45 3.11
CA GLN A 130 13.45 28.08 3.54
C GLN A 130 14.27 27.02 4.26
N TRP A 131 15.41 26.69 3.68
CA TRP A 131 16.44 25.91 4.35
C TRP A 131 17.32 26.91 5.10
N GLU A 132 17.27 26.88 6.43
CA GLU A 132 18.26 27.56 7.28
C GLU A 132 19.65 26.92 7.13
#